data_AF-A0A7T7BKA9-F1
#
_entry.id   AF-A0A7T7BKA9-F1
#
_cell.length_a   1.000
_cell.length_b   1.000
_cell.length_c   1.000
_cell.angle_alpha   90.00
_cell.angle_beta   90.00
_cell.angle_gamma   90.00
#
_symmetry.space_group_name_H-M   'P 1'
#
loop_
_entity.id
_entity.type
_entity.pdbx_description
1 polymer ?
#
loop_
_entity_poly.entity_id
_entity_poly.type
_entity_poly.pdbx_seq_one_letter_code
_entity_poly.pdbx_strand_id
1 'polypeptide(L)'
;MRLPCVSRALRPRQRQLIILLNGQKRTYTAAVLGGGITGLTTAWQLAQDPTCRTINLFEKTDRLGGWINSETVPVDGGNVVFEYGPRTLRSSLPGSLPLLYLAINLGLYNDLIVTPSTSPAAQNRYIYYPDRLVRMPTPKPKLSFGQNFDSFVNTMKEPVFNKFIPGMVKDVFTPPRHPTEWAEDESVADFIGRRFGPNIANNIVSAVFHGIYAGDIDRLSAQTLLGSVRNLEGGIGGIGGLVSGGVTASLISRSISKTNSRNLDDFMAIDVMPAGPELVRRQQDLEVLAAGATTFTFKRGVAQLIEALIASLEASGKVHFRMNTDVKALSAWEGSSRIAMEYWSARHGQNKTFDYEYVISTIPPVALANVLRKPEQSQAKLSPVGLTPSLLRKQDYAVTVMVVNLYYPNPNLLPVEDGFGYLIPRSIPYEQNPECALGVIFASSSSVGNGTDPSSSELSQDSAPGTKLTIMLGGHYWDGFEEYPDHDTAVKMARDILKRHMNITDAPTVARSRLQKDAIPQYTVGHLDRMYTLSNTVRKEYHNRLILAGNWYNGVSVGDCVKQGILSATYGIGRNKLNDEPSPWRPWTSFDYRRWRLEGGIVTSPVRLVDSKI
;
A
#
# COMPACT_ATOMS: atom_id res chain seq x y z
N MET A 1 -50.07 -51.62 11.09
CA MET A 1 -49.30 -51.06 9.95
C MET A 1 -49.77 -49.62 9.71
N ARG A 2 -48.92 -48.63 9.96
CA ARG A 2 -49.15 -47.20 9.66
C ARG A 2 -48.39 -46.86 8.38
N LEU A 3 -49.06 -46.26 7.40
CA LEU A 3 -48.43 -45.67 6.21
C LEU A 3 -47.87 -44.26 6.56
N PRO A 4 -46.67 -43.87 6.08
CA PRO A 4 -46.00 -42.65 6.54
C PRO A 4 -46.21 -41.43 5.63
N CYS A 5 -45.99 -40.28 6.26
CA CYS A 5 -46.09 -38.90 5.79
C CYS A 5 -45.43 -38.58 4.44
N VAL A 6 -46.14 -37.79 3.63
CA VAL A 6 -45.60 -37.04 2.50
C VAL A 6 -44.58 -36.02 2.97
N SER A 7 -43.40 -36.05 2.36
CA SER A 7 -42.16 -35.41 2.81
C SER A 7 -42.01 -33.95 2.37
N ARG A 8 -41.25 -33.21 3.19
CA ARG A 8 -40.84 -31.80 3.09
C ARG A 8 -39.94 -31.48 1.87
N ALA A 9 -40.38 -31.72 0.64
CA ALA A 9 -39.54 -31.52 -0.56
C ALA A 9 -39.79 -30.23 -1.37
N LEU A 10 -40.62 -29.28 -0.90
CA LEU A 10 -40.98 -28.09 -1.70
C LEU A 10 -40.55 -26.72 -1.13
N ARG A 11 -39.90 -26.67 0.03
CA ARG A 11 -39.44 -25.40 0.65
C ARG A 11 -38.18 -24.75 0.06
N PRO A 12 -37.22 -25.45 -0.59
CA PRO A 12 -36.05 -24.78 -1.16
C PRO A 12 -36.36 -24.00 -2.44
N ARG A 13 -37.30 -24.48 -3.26
CA ARG A 13 -37.63 -23.87 -4.56
C ARG A 13 -38.49 -22.60 -4.42
N GLN A 14 -39.35 -22.50 -3.41
CA GLN A 14 -40.10 -21.28 -3.13
C GLN A 14 -39.21 -20.13 -2.61
N ARG A 15 -38.14 -20.41 -1.85
CA ARG A 15 -37.16 -19.38 -1.45
C ARG A 15 -36.37 -18.84 -2.64
N GLN A 16 -35.96 -19.70 -3.58
CA GLN A 16 -35.31 -19.26 -4.82
C GLN A 16 -36.26 -18.47 -5.73
N LEU A 17 -37.53 -18.89 -5.86
CA LEU A 17 -38.51 -18.15 -6.66
C LEU A 17 -38.92 -16.81 -6.03
N ILE A 18 -39.03 -16.72 -4.70
CA ILE A 18 -39.34 -15.46 -4.00
C ILE A 18 -38.14 -14.52 -4.00
N ILE A 19 -36.90 -15.01 -3.97
CA ILE A 19 -35.69 -14.19 -4.20
C ILE A 19 -35.60 -13.70 -5.65
N LEU A 20 -36.12 -14.48 -6.61
CA LEU A 20 -36.23 -14.09 -8.02
C LEU A 20 -37.40 -13.12 -8.30
N LEU A 21 -38.44 -13.10 -7.47
CA LEU A 21 -39.67 -12.33 -7.71
C LEU A 21 -39.86 -11.09 -6.78
N ASN A 22 -39.22 -11.02 -5.61
CA ASN A 22 -39.37 -9.89 -4.66
C ASN A 22 -38.20 -8.88 -4.63
N GLY A 23 -37.44 -8.78 -5.72
CA GLY A 23 -36.54 -7.66 -5.90
C GLY A 23 -35.88 -7.76 -7.26
N GLN A 24 -36.42 -7.08 -8.27
CA GLN A 24 -35.58 -6.63 -9.37
C GLN A 24 -34.40 -5.89 -8.73
N LYS A 25 -33.24 -6.56 -8.60
CA LYS A 25 -32.04 -5.91 -8.08
C LYS A 25 -31.74 -4.76 -9.03
N ARG A 26 -32.02 -3.53 -8.59
CA ARG A 26 -31.83 -2.31 -9.37
C ARG A 26 -30.39 -2.30 -9.88
N THR A 27 -30.22 -2.41 -11.19
CA THR A 27 -28.91 -2.27 -11.83
C THR A 27 -28.39 -0.85 -11.62
N TYR A 28 -27.08 -0.65 -11.67
CA TYR A 28 -26.47 0.67 -11.48
C TYR A 28 -25.33 0.92 -12.46
N THR A 29 -25.04 2.21 -12.63
CA THR A 29 -23.86 2.71 -13.33
C THR A 29 -22.91 3.36 -12.32
N ALA A 30 -21.64 3.02 -12.40
CA ALA A 30 -20.60 3.59 -11.55
C ALA A 30 -19.62 4.44 -12.36
N ALA A 31 -19.11 5.51 -11.74
CA ALA A 31 -17.92 6.21 -12.20
C ALA A 31 -16.74 5.89 -11.29
N VAL A 32 -15.58 5.62 -11.87
CA VAL A 32 -14.31 5.49 -11.16
C VAL A 32 -13.39 6.60 -11.63
N LEU A 33 -12.93 7.45 -10.72
CA LEU A 33 -12.01 8.54 -11.05
C LEU A 33 -10.57 8.09 -10.75
N GLY A 34 -9.71 8.13 -11.75
CA GLY A 34 -8.30 7.74 -11.67
C GLY A 34 -8.06 6.32 -12.18
N GLY A 35 -7.13 6.17 -13.10
CA GLY A 35 -6.72 4.91 -13.70
C GLY A 35 -5.49 4.26 -13.06
N GLY A 36 -5.16 4.62 -11.82
CA GLY A 36 -4.12 3.95 -11.03
C GLY A 36 -4.55 2.55 -10.55
N ILE A 37 -3.65 1.84 -9.87
CA ILE A 37 -3.92 0.48 -9.38
C ILE A 37 -5.18 0.39 -8.50
N THR A 38 -5.48 1.40 -7.66
CA THR A 38 -6.72 1.43 -6.87
C THR A 38 -7.95 1.51 -7.76
N GLY A 39 -7.99 2.43 -8.73
CA GLY A 39 -9.12 2.60 -9.64
C GLY A 39 -9.34 1.40 -10.55
N LEU A 40 -8.27 0.83 -11.10
CA LEU A 40 -8.35 -0.40 -11.90
C LEU A 40 -8.86 -1.58 -11.07
N THR A 41 -8.40 -1.73 -9.83
CA THR A 41 -8.89 -2.78 -8.92
C THR A 41 -10.36 -2.55 -8.54
N THR A 42 -10.77 -1.31 -8.28
CA THR A 42 -12.17 -0.95 -8.03
C THR A 42 -13.03 -1.34 -9.22
N ALA A 43 -12.66 -0.95 -10.45
CA ALA A 43 -13.39 -1.33 -11.65
C ALA A 43 -13.46 -2.85 -11.83
N TRP A 44 -12.36 -3.56 -11.54
CA TRP A 44 -12.30 -5.02 -11.66
C TRP A 44 -13.23 -5.72 -10.68
N GLN A 45 -13.30 -5.22 -9.45
CA GLN A 45 -14.22 -5.72 -8.43
C GLN A 45 -15.69 -5.37 -8.76
N LEU A 46 -15.97 -4.17 -9.27
CA LEU A 46 -17.32 -3.78 -9.72
C LEU A 46 -17.79 -4.62 -10.92
N ALA A 47 -16.89 -4.96 -11.85
CA ALA A 47 -17.24 -5.75 -13.03
C ALA A 47 -17.75 -7.15 -12.68
N GLN A 48 -17.33 -7.69 -11.53
CA GLN A 48 -17.80 -8.97 -10.99
C GLN A 48 -19.18 -8.88 -10.34
N ASP A 49 -19.68 -7.69 -10.00
CA ASP A 49 -21.04 -7.51 -9.50
C ASP A 49 -22.05 -7.67 -10.66
N PRO A 50 -22.96 -8.67 -10.61
CA PRO A 50 -23.96 -8.88 -11.66
C PRO A 50 -24.96 -7.72 -11.77
N THR A 51 -25.06 -6.87 -10.75
CA THR A 51 -25.93 -5.70 -10.75
C THR A 51 -25.25 -4.42 -11.24
N CYS A 52 -23.92 -4.42 -11.39
CA CYS A 52 -23.19 -3.35 -12.06
C CYS A 52 -23.30 -3.53 -13.58
N ARG A 53 -23.99 -2.63 -14.27
CA ARG A 53 -24.20 -2.70 -15.72
C ARG A 53 -23.07 -2.03 -16.49
N THR A 54 -22.63 -0.87 -16.02
CA THR A 54 -21.68 -0.03 -16.75
C THR A 54 -20.75 0.68 -15.76
N ILE A 55 -19.46 0.68 -16.09
CA ILE A 55 -18.40 1.33 -15.32
C ILE A 55 -17.70 2.31 -16.27
N ASN A 56 -17.75 3.60 -15.95
CA ASN A 56 -16.94 4.59 -16.67
C ASN A 56 -15.71 4.91 -15.83
N LEU A 57 -14.52 4.52 -16.31
CA LEU A 57 -13.26 4.81 -15.64
C LEU A 57 -12.61 6.02 -16.31
N PHE A 58 -12.43 7.09 -15.56
CA PHE A 58 -11.88 8.36 -16.03
C PHE A 58 -10.40 8.46 -15.69
N GLU A 59 -9.58 8.70 -16.70
CA GLU A 59 -8.15 8.94 -16.55
C GLU A 59 -7.79 10.24 -17.26
N LYS A 60 -7.07 11.12 -16.54
CA LYS A 60 -6.72 12.45 -17.03
C LYS A 60 -5.61 12.38 -18.08
N THR A 61 -4.72 11.42 -17.95
CA THR A 61 -3.59 11.20 -18.86
C THR A 61 -3.96 10.26 -20.01
N ASP A 62 -3.00 9.98 -20.88
CA ASP A 62 -3.08 9.00 -21.96
C ASP A 62 -2.71 7.58 -21.51
N ARG A 63 -2.37 7.38 -20.23
CA ARG A 63 -1.87 6.12 -19.68
C ARG A 63 -2.62 5.69 -18.42
N LEU A 64 -2.88 4.38 -18.31
CA LEU A 64 -3.35 3.73 -17.08
C LEU A 64 -2.18 3.18 -16.25
N GLY A 65 -2.38 2.98 -14.95
CA GLY A 65 -1.41 2.39 -14.02
C GLY A 65 -0.89 3.34 -12.95
N GLY A 66 -1.06 4.65 -13.14
CA GLY A 66 -0.56 5.67 -12.21
C GLY A 66 0.96 5.55 -12.03
N TRP A 67 1.41 5.43 -10.78
CA TRP A 67 2.83 5.33 -10.44
C TRP A 67 3.51 3.99 -10.79
N ILE A 68 2.74 2.95 -11.16
CA ILE A 68 3.32 1.67 -11.58
C ILE A 68 3.76 1.79 -13.05
N ASN A 69 5.07 1.73 -13.27
CA ASN A 69 5.68 1.86 -14.58
C ASN A 69 6.99 1.06 -14.66
N SER A 70 7.03 0.11 -15.59
CA SER A 70 8.16 -0.76 -15.87
C SER A 70 8.59 -0.57 -17.34
N GLU A 71 9.89 -0.55 -17.61
CA GLU A 71 10.47 -0.47 -18.95
C GLU A 71 11.49 -1.59 -19.13
N THR A 72 11.33 -2.36 -20.22
CA THR A 72 12.35 -3.33 -20.65
C THR A 72 13.32 -2.62 -21.60
N VAL A 73 14.59 -2.59 -21.24
CA VAL A 73 15.64 -1.92 -22.01
C VAL A 73 16.59 -2.98 -22.61
N PRO A 74 16.82 -2.97 -23.93
CA PRO A 74 17.82 -3.83 -24.54
C PRO A 74 19.23 -3.35 -24.20
N VAL A 75 20.11 -4.30 -23.87
CA VAL A 75 21.53 -4.08 -23.56
C VAL A 75 22.36 -5.22 -24.17
N ASP A 76 23.68 -5.10 -24.14
CA ASP A 76 24.55 -6.18 -24.57
C ASP A 76 24.28 -7.45 -23.76
N GLY A 77 24.01 -8.56 -24.45
CA GLY A 77 23.73 -9.85 -23.83
C GLY A 77 22.27 -10.08 -23.40
N GLY A 78 21.34 -9.15 -23.63
CA GLY A 78 19.91 -9.40 -23.41
C GLY A 78 19.09 -8.15 -23.11
N ASN A 79 18.18 -8.27 -22.13
CA ASN A 79 17.32 -7.19 -21.68
C ASN A 79 17.40 -7.03 -20.16
N VAL A 80 17.21 -5.79 -19.71
CA VAL A 80 17.04 -5.43 -18.31
C VAL A 80 15.69 -4.76 -18.07
N VAL A 81 15.07 -5.03 -16.93
CA VAL A 81 13.81 -4.39 -16.52
C VAL A 81 14.09 -3.29 -15.50
N PHE A 82 13.68 -2.07 -15.84
CA PHE A 82 13.70 -0.91 -14.95
C PHE A 82 12.32 -0.59 -14.41
N GLU A 83 12.26 -0.30 -13.12
CA GLU A 83 11.05 0.07 -12.40
C GLU A 83 11.16 1.54 -12.00
N TYR A 84 10.12 2.33 -12.29
CA TYR A 84 10.10 3.77 -12.01
C TYR A 84 9.22 4.15 -10.83
N GLY A 85 8.56 3.17 -10.20
CA GLY A 85 7.75 3.33 -9.00
C GLY A 85 7.91 2.10 -8.10
N PRO A 86 6.82 1.38 -7.77
CA PRO A 86 6.91 0.10 -7.07
C PRO A 86 7.66 -0.96 -7.89
N ARG A 87 8.57 -1.71 -7.23
CA ARG A 87 9.40 -2.75 -7.88
C ARG A 87 9.15 -4.15 -7.33
N THR A 88 9.02 -4.23 -6.02
CA THR A 88 8.79 -5.45 -5.27
C THR A 88 7.56 -5.26 -4.41
N LEU A 89 6.81 -6.35 -4.27
CA LEU A 89 5.55 -6.40 -3.56
C LEU A 89 5.73 -7.31 -2.35
N ARG A 90 5.18 -6.94 -1.19
CA ARG A 90 5.34 -7.73 0.03
C ARG A 90 4.51 -9.00 -0.04
N SER A 91 5.08 -10.11 0.42
CA SER A 91 4.40 -11.41 0.55
C SER A 91 3.77 -11.64 1.93
N SER A 92 3.92 -10.72 2.90
CA SER A 92 3.49 -10.95 4.29
C SER A 92 1.97 -11.17 4.44
N LEU A 93 1.59 -12.33 4.99
CA LEU A 93 0.21 -12.68 5.31
C LEU A 93 -0.29 -11.99 6.58
N PRO A 94 -1.62 -11.72 6.70
CA PRO A 94 -2.64 -11.93 5.67
C PRO A 94 -2.72 -10.79 4.62
N GLY A 95 -2.05 -9.66 4.85
CA GLY A 95 -2.21 -8.45 4.06
C GLY A 95 -1.81 -8.53 2.58
N SER A 96 -0.99 -9.51 2.18
CA SER A 96 -0.62 -9.76 0.78
C SER A 96 -1.63 -10.59 -0.01
N LEU A 97 -2.53 -11.33 0.67
CA LEU A 97 -3.48 -12.24 0.01
C LEU A 97 -4.36 -11.55 -1.03
N PRO A 98 -4.90 -10.32 -0.80
CA PRO A 98 -5.71 -9.65 -1.82
C PRO A 98 -4.99 -9.34 -3.12
N LEU A 99 -3.71 -8.98 -3.02
CA LEU A 99 -2.87 -8.70 -4.18
C LEU A 99 -2.50 -9.99 -4.92
N LEU A 100 -2.14 -11.05 -4.20
CA LEU A 100 -1.83 -12.36 -4.79
C LEU A 100 -3.05 -13.02 -5.43
N TYR A 101 -4.21 -12.91 -4.77
CA TYR A 101 -5.50 -13.34 -5.30
C TYR A 101 -5.82 -12.62 -6.61
N LEU A 102 -5.64 -11.30 -6.65
CA LEU A 102 -5.83 -10.51 -7.87
C LEU A 102 -4.89 -10.99 -8.99
N ALA A 103 -3.59 -11.11 -8.71
CA ALA A 103 -2.61 -11.58 -9.69
C ALA A 103 -2.97 -12.97 -10.27
N ILE A 104 -3.44 -13.89 -9.43
CA ILE A 104 -3.90 -15.23 -9.87
C ILE A 104 -5.11 -15.14 -10.81
N ASN A 105 -6.13 -14.36 -10.45
CA ASN A 105 -7.33 -14.22 -11.28
C ASN A 105 -7.05 -13.54 -12.62
N LEU A 106 -5.95 -12.79 -12.69
CA LEU A 106 -5.45 -12.17 -13.92
C LEU A 106 -4.51 -13.09 -14.72
N GLY A 107 -4.32 -14.34 -14.29
CA GLY A 107 -3.49 -15.32 -14.99
C GLY A 107 -1.98 -15.16 -14.78
N LEU A 108 -1.55 -14.28 -13.86
CA LEU A 108 -0.14 -13.93 -13.66
C LEU A 108 0.62 -14.87 -12.71
N TYR A 109 -0.02 -15.95 -12.25
CA TYR A 109 0.59 -16.87 -11.29
C TYR A 109 1.96 -17.39 -11.76
N ASN A 110 2.05 -17.87 -13.00
CA ASN A 110 3.29 -18.42 -13.57
C ASN A 110 4.34 -17.35 -13.91
N ASP A 111 4.00 -16.07 -13.82
CA ASP A 111 4.89 -14.94 -14.07
C ASP A 111 5.47 -14.34 -12.79
N LEU A 112 5.07 -14.84 -11.62
CA LEU A 112 5.62 -14.44 -10.35
C LEU A 112 7.09 -14.85 -10.22
N ILE A 113 7.90 -13.91 -9.76
CA ILE A 113 9.26 -14.14 -9.26
C ILE A 113 9.21 -13.87 -7.76
N VAL A 114 9.44 -14.90 -6.96
CA VAL A 114 9.24 -14.89 -5.51
C VAL A 114 10.58 -14.91 -4.83
N THR A 115 10.91 -13.88 -4.08
CA THR A 115 12.18 -13.72 -3.36
C THR A 115 12.14 -14.56 -2.06
N PRO A 116 12.84 -15.70 -1.99
CA PRO A 116 12.80 -16.56 -0.81
C PRO A 116 13.46 -15.86 0.38
N SER A 117 13.03 -16.17 1.60
CA SER A 117 13.64 -15.70 2.86
C SER A 117 15.11 -16.10 3.02
N THR A 118 15.56 -17.10 2.25
CA THR A 118 16.94 -17.57 2.20
C THR A 118 17.83 -16.78 1.24
N SER A 119 17.25 -15.94 0.37
CA SER A 119 18.01 -15.16 -0.62
C SER A 119 18.82 -14.03 0.02
N PRO A 120 19.93 -13.60 -0.62
CA PRO A 120 20.67 -12.41 -0.18
C PRO A 120 19.77 -11.17 -0.08
N ALA A 121 18.87 -10.95 -1.05
CA ALA A 121 17.93 -9.82 -1.06
C ALA A 121 16.95 -9.82 0.12
N ALA A 122 16.63 -10.99 0.69
CA ALA A 122 15.82 -11.09 1.90
C ALA A 122 16.64 -10.88 3.18
N GLN A 123 17.89 -11.34 3.22
CA GLN A 123 18.72 -11.41 4.43
C GLN A 123 19.62 -10.18 4.66
N ASN A 124 19.88 -9.42 3.61
CA ASN A 124 20.88 -8.37 3.62
C ASN A 124 20.19 -7.03 3.33
N ARG A 125 19.95 -6.25 4.38
CA ARG A 125 19.55 -4.85 4.30
C ARG A 125 20.61 -4.01 4.98
N TYR A 126 20.95 -2.88 4.40
CA TYR A 126 22.02 -2.03 4.90
C TYR A 126 21.49 -0.64 5.29
N ILE A 127 22.21 0.03 6.17
CA ILE A 127 22.08 1.46 6.44
C ILE A 127 23.43 2.08 6.11
N TYR A 128 23.45 3.16 5.35
CA TYR A 128 24.67 3.97 5.22
C TYR A 128 24.86 4.72 6.54
N TYR A 129 25.97 4.45 7.24
CA TYR A 129 26.32 5.07 8.51
C TYR A 129 27.80 5.47 8.43
N PRO A 130 28.17 6.72 8.78
CA PRO A 130 29.20 7.49 8.11
C PRO A 130 30.42 6.67 7.69
N ASP A 131 30.81 6.82 6.43
CA ASP A 131 31.90 6.13 5.71
C ASP A 131 31.62 4.74 5.12
N ARG A 132 30.59 4.01 5.56
CA ARG A 132 30.34 2.65 5.07
C ARG A 132 28.89 2.19 5.15
N LEU A 133 28.63 1.07 4.49
CA LEU A 133 27.37 0.34 4.63
C LEU A 133 27.43 -0.59 5.85
N VAL A 134 26.53 -0.37 6.80
CA VAL A 134 26.35 -1.24 7.97
C VAL A 134 25.19 -2.18 7.71
N ARG A 135 25.45 -3.49 7.79
CA ARG A 135 24.41 -4.51 7.62
C ARG A 135 23.49 -4.55 8.84
N MET A 136 22.19 -4.56 8.60
CA MET A 136 21.17 -4.68 9.63
C MET A 136 21.14 -6.09 10.22
N PRO A 137 20.95 -6.22 11.55
CA PRO A 137 20.90 -7.51 12.21
C PRO A 137 19.72 -8.32 11.67
N THR A 138 20.02 -9.46 11.06
CA THR A 138 19.02 -10.39 10.52
C THR A 138 19.44 -11.81 10.89
N PRO A 139 18.56 -12.63 11.50
CA PRO A 139 18.87 -14.02 11.77
C PRO A 139 19.20 -14.77 10.47
N LYS A 140 20.33 -15.47 10.46
CA LYS A 140 20.74 -16.32 9.33
C LYS A 140 20.18 -17.73 9.55
N PRO A 141 19.34 -18.25 8.64
CA PRO A 141 18.74 -19.59 8.79
C PRO A 141 19.76 -20.73 8.91
N LYS A 142 20.97 -20.54 8.37
CA LYS A 142 22.05 -21.53 8.37
C LYS A 142 22.88 -21.55 9.66
N LEU A 143 22.69 -20.58 10.56
CA LEU A 143 23.46 -20.47 11.80
C LEU A 143 22.68 -21.03 12.99
N SER A 144 23.41 -21.57 13.97
CA SER A 144 22.81 -21.99 15.24
C SER A 144 22.28 -20.79 16.03
N PHE A 145 21.46 -21.03 17.05
CA PHE A 145 20.95 -19.97 17.92
C PHE A 145 22.09 -19.15 18.56
N GLY A 146 23.13 -19.82 19.09
CA GLY A 146 24.29 -19.15 19.69
C GLY A 146 25.05 -18.29 18.69
N GLN A 147 25.28 -18.80 17.48
CA GLN A 147 25.97 -18.05 16.42
C GLN A 147 25.14 -16.84 15.94
N ASN A 148 23.82 -16.99 15.83
CA ASN A 148 22.92 -15.87 15.54
C ASN A 148 22.94 -14.82 16.67
N PHE A 149 23.01 -15.25 17.92
CA PHE A 149 23.14 -14.37 19.07
C PHE A 149 24.47 -13.60 19.06
N ASP A 150 25.59 -14.28 18.82
CA ASP A 150 26.91 -13.65 18.72
C ASP A 150 26.97 -12.65 17.56
N SER A 151 26.43 -13.04 16.39
CA SER A 151 26.31 -12.15 15.22
C SER A 151 25.47 -10.92 15.53
N PHE A 152 24.36 -11.09 16.25
CA PHE A 152 23.51 -9.99 16.70
C PHE A 152 24.29 -9.07 17.63
N VAL A 153 24.89 -9.59 18.71
CA VAL A 153 25.66 -8.80 19.68
C VAL A 153 26.80 -8.03 19.00
N ASN A 154 27.51 -8.64 18.05
CA ASN A 154 28.56 -7.96 17.30
C ASN A 154 28.00 -6.86 16.40
N THR A 155 26.87 -7.09 15.72
CA THR A 155 26.19 -6.05 14.92
C THR A 155 25.75 -4.89 15.80
N MET A 156 25.24 -5.17 17.00
CA MET A 156 24.80 -4.15 17.96
C MET A 156 25.93 -3.27 18.52
N LYS A 157 27.21 -3.64 18.30
CA LYS A 157 28.37 -2.79 18.62
C LYS A 157 28.65 -1.74 17.56
N GLU A 158 28.06 -1.85 16.37
CA GLU A 158 28.24 -0.84 15.31
C GLU A 158 27.69 0.51 15.79
N PRO A 159 28.33 1.64 15.45
CA PRO A 159 27.94 2.91 16.05
C PRO A 159 26.55 3.40 15.60
N VAL A 160 26.00 2.85 14.51
CA VAL A 160 24.59 3.07 14.12
C VAL A 160 23.60 2.63 15.21
N PHE A 161 23.95 1.60 15.99
CA PHE A 161 23.18 1.07 17.11
C PHE A 161 23.59 1.65 18.47
N ASN A 162 24.41 2.72 18.49
CA ASN A 162 24.78 3.39 19.73
C ASN A 162 23.53 3.82 20.52
N LYS A 163 23.49 3.39 21.78
CA LYS A 163 22.36 3.57 22.72
C LYS A 163 21.10 2.76 22.38
N PHE A 164 21.15 1.78 21.47
CA PHE A 164 19.99 0.94 21.18
C PHE A 164 19.55 0.12 22.40
N ILE A 165 20.47 -0.63 23.02
CA ILE A 165 20.17 -1.45 24.20
C ILE A 165 19.74 -0.57 25.40
N PRO A 166 20.46 0.51 25.76
CA PRO A 166 19.97 1.47 26.74
C PRO A 166 18.57 2.04 26.43
N GLY A 167 18.26 2.26 25.14
CA GLY A 167 16.95 2.72 24.69
C GLY A 167 15.83 1.71 24.91
N MET A 168 16.08 0.43 24.65
CA MET A 168 15.14 -0.66 24.98
C MET A 168 14.90 -0.75 26.49
N VAL A 169 15.97 -0.65 27.29
CA VAL A 169 15.88 -0.64 28.76
C VAL A 169 15.08 0.57 29.24
N LYS A 170 15.34 1.76 28.69
CA LYS A 170 14.60 2.99 28.99
C LYS A 170 13.10 2.81 28.77
N ASP A 171 12.69 2.23 27.64
CA ASP A 171 11.26 2.06 27.33
C ASP A 171 10.55 1.11 28.33
N VAL A 172 11.22 0.06 28.82
CA VAL A 172 10.67 -0.84 29.85
C VAL A 172 10.31 -0.09 31.13
N PHE A 173 11.07 0.95 31.49
CA PHE A 173 10.84 1.78 32.69
C PHE A 173 10.08 3.07 32.42
N THR A 174 9.76 3.38 31.15
CA THR A 174 9.03 4.60 30.79
C THR A 174 7.53 4.37 31.03
N PRO A 175 6.87 5.16 31.91
CA PRO A 175 5.45 4.97 32.21
C PRO A 175 4.58 5.18 30.97
N PRO A 176 3.37 4.57 30.91
CA PRO A 176 2.43 4.81 29.82
C PRO A 176 2.05 6.29 29.75
N ARG A 177 1.61 6.76 28.57
CA ARG A 177 1.10 8.12 28.43
C ARG A 177 -0.13 8.31 29.32
N HIS A 178 -0.33 9.53 29.83
CA HIS A 178 -1.48 9.81 30.69
C HIS A 178 -2.79 9.54 29.93
N PRO A 179 -3.82 8.92 30.55
CA PRO A 179 -5.05 8.54 29.84
C PRO A 179 -5.75 9.69 29.10
N THR A 180 -5.65 10.92 29.60
CA THR A 180 -6.25 12.11 28.96
C THR A 180 -5.53 12.53 27.68
N GLU A 181 -4.26 12.16 27.53
CA GLU A 181 -3.43 12.48 26.36
C GLU A 181 -3.36 11.31 25.36
N TRP A 182 -3.99 10.17 25.68
CA TRP A 182 -3.95 8.97 24.85
C TRP A 182 -4.50 9.22 23.44
N ALA A 183 -5.53 10.06 23.35
CA ALA A 183 -6.18 10.45 22.11
C ALA A 183 -5.35 11.43 21.27
N GLU A 184 -4.37 12.11 21.87
CA GLU A 184 -3.53 13.06 21.15
C GLU A 184 -2.49 12.32 20.32
N ASP A 185 -2.42 12.63 19.02
CA ASP A 185 -1.38 12.11 18.14
C ASP A 185 -0.05 12.85 18.36
N GLU A 186 1.06 12.23 18.00
CA GLU A 186 2.40 12.81 18.08
C GLU A 186 3.24 12.39 16.87
N SER A 187 4.36 13.06 16.61
CA SER A 187 5.23 12.68 15.50
C SER A 187 5.90 11.33 15.74
N VAL A 188 6.32 10.64 14.68
CA VAL A 188 7.12 9.42 14.77
C VAL A 188 8.41 9.69 15.54
N ALA A 189 9.06 10.83 15.32
CA ALA A 189 10.26 11.23 16.02
C ALA A 189 10.03 11.43 17.52
N ASP A 190 8.96 12.11 17.93
CA ASP A 190 8.64 12.37 19.34
C ASP A 190 8.31 11.06 20.07
N PHE A 191 7.47 10.21 19.47
CA PHE A 191 7.10 8.92 20.05
C PHE A 191 8.35 8.05 20.29
N ILE A 192 9.17 7.85 19.25
CA ILE A 192 10.36 7.01 19.35
C ILE A 192 11.43 7.66 20.23
N GLY A 193 11.61 8.99 20.14
CA GLY A 193 12.59 9.74 20.92
C GLY A 193 12.30 9.69 22.42
N ARG A 194 11.04 9.88 22.81
CA ARG A 194 10.60 9.77 24.20
C ARG A 194 10.76 8.35 24.73
N ARG A 195 10.34 7.35 23.97
CA ARG A 195 10.34 5.93 24.38
C ARG A 195 11.73 5.30 24.36
N PHE A 196 12.37 5.33 23.20
CA PHE A 196 13.61 4.59 22.93
C PHE A 196 14.85 5.50 22.83
N GLY A 197 14.66 6.79 22.64
CA GLY A 197 15.75 7.77 22.53
C GLY A 197 15.97 8.28 21.11
N PRO A 198 16.51 9.51 20.97
CA PRO A 198 16.62 10.19 19.68
C PRO A 198 17.56 9.48 18.69
N ASN A 199 18.55 8.72 19.17
CA ASN A 199 19.47 7.98 18.30
C ASN A 199 18.74 6.93 17.47
N ILE A 200 17.80 6.17 18.06
CA ILE A 200 17.04 5.16 17.32
C ILE A 200 16.12 5.83 16.30
N ALA A 201 15.49 6.95 16.68
CA ALA A 201 14.69 7.76 15.77
C ALA A 201 15.52 8.23 14.56
N ASN A 202 16.69 8.81 14.83
CA ASN A 202 17.53 9.44 13.80
C ASN A 202 18.30 8.45 12.93
N ASN A 203 18.79 7.33 13.46
CA ASN A 203 19.65 6.40 12.71
C ASN A 203 18.89 5.26 12.03
N ILE A 204 17.80 4.78 12.64
CA ILE A 204 17.12 3.55 12.19
C ILE A 204 15.74 3.89 11.67
N VAL A 205 14.93 4.57 12.48
CA VAL A 205 13.53 4.83 12.13
C VAL A 205 13.44 5.81 10.96
N SER A 206 14.24 6.90 10.96
CA SER A 206 14.28 7.84 9.82
C SER A 206 14.60 7.12 8.51
N ALA A 207 15.60 6.23 8.48
CA ALA A 207 15.97 5.46 7.30
C ALA A 207 14.80 4.60 6.80
N VAL A 208 14.11 3.89 7.70
CA VAL A 208 12.90 3.11 7.35
C VAL A 208 11.82 4.00 6.74
N PHE A 209 11.56 5.17 7.32
CA PHE A 209 10.54 6.10 6.81
C PHE A 209 10.94 6.81 5.51
N HIS A 210 12.23 7.02 5.25
CA HIS A 210 12.73 7.40 3.92
C HIS A 210 12.43 6.29 2.90
N GLY A 211 12.60 5.01 3.28
CA GLY A 211 12.35 3.87 2.41
C GLY A 211 10.87 3.59 2.11
N ILE A 212 9.94 3.96 2.99
CA ILE A 212 8.50 3.69 2.83
C ILE A 212 7.74 4.93 2.36
N TYR A 213 7.99 6.07 3.00
CA TYR A 213 7.24 7.31 2.80
C TYR A 213 8.06 8.40 2.12
N ALA A 214 9.37 8.21 1.92
CA ALA A 214 10.28 9.30 1.53
C ALA A 214 10.15 10.54 2.43
N GLY A 215 9.72 10.33 3.68
CA GLY A 215 9.10 11.36 4.52
C GLY A 215 9.88 11.72 5.76
N ASP A 216 9.53 12.88 6.33
CA ASP A 216 10.11 13.42 7.55
C ASP A 216 9.43 12.86 8.80
N ILE A 217 10.18 12.14 9.63
CA ILE A 217 9.66 11.57 10.88
C ILE A 217 9.25 12.62 11.92
N ASP A 218 9.69 13.87 11.80
CA ASP A 218 9.25 14.98 12.68
C ASP A 218 7.82 15.45 12.35
N ARG A 219 7.30 15.11 11.15
CA ARG A 219 5.95 15.50 10.70
C ARG A 219 4.98 14.35 10.63
N LEU A 220 5.48 13.13 10.39
CA LEU A 220 4.67 11.93 10.21
C LEU A 220 4.01 11.46 11.52
N SER A 221 2.76 11.02 11.44
CA SER A 221 1.92 10.59 12.56
C SER A 221 2.35 9.22 13.10
N ALA A 222 2.71 9.17 14.39
CA ALA A 222 2.98 7.92 15.09
C ALA A 222 1.71 7.05 15.22
N GLN A 223 0.54 7.64 15.49
CA GLN A 223 -0.69 6.87 15.62
C GLN A 223 -1.11 6.22 14.30
N THR A 224 -0.92 6.90 13.17
CA THR A 224 -1.30 6.37 11.86
C THR A 224 -0.33 5.31 11.38
N LEU A 225 0.98 5.57 11.52
CA LEU A 225 2.01 4.77 10.86
C LEU A 225 2.60 3.69 11.75
N LEU A 226 2.56 3.89 13.06
CA LEU A 226 3.05 2.97 14.08
C LEU A 226 1.94 2.54 15.03
N GLY A 227 0.65 2.73 14.70
CA GLY A 227 -0.47 2.47 15.62
C GLY A 227 -0.47 1.09 16.28
N SER A 228 -0.07 0.03 15.57
CA SER A 228 0.06 -1.33 16.14
C SER A 228 1.14 -1.45 17.22
N VAL A 229 2.15 -0.58 17.18
CA VAL A 229 3.25 -0.46 18.15
C VAL A 229 2.93 0.61 19.20
N ARG A 230 2.46 1.78 18.80
CA ARG A 230 2.04 2.87 19.69
C ARG A 230 0.95 2.42 20.66
N ASN A 231 -0.04 1.66 20.19
CA ASN A 231 -1.11 1.17 21.07
C ASN A 231 -0.61 0.23 22.18
N LEU A 232 0.62 -0.32 22.08
CA LEU A 232 1.24 -1.12 23.13
C LEU A 232 1.73 -0.29 24.32
N GLU A 233 1.88 1.02 24.16
CA GLU A 233 2.18 1.95 25.25
C GLU A 233 1.12 1.87 26.37
N GLY A 234 -0.10 1.39 26.06
CA GLY A 234 -1.23 1.35 27.00
C GLY A 234 -1.16 0.18 27.97
N GLY A 235 -0.18 -0.72 27.76
CA GLY A 235 0.02 -1.92 28.55
C GLY A 235 -0.91 -3.06 28.14
N ILE A 236 -0.34 -4.24 27.94
CA ILE A 236 -1.05 -5.51 28.11
C ILE A 236 -0.79 -5.91 29.56
N GLY A 237 -1.81 -6.30 30.31
CA GLY A 237 -1.66 -6.82 31.68
C GLY A 237 -0.47 -7.79 31.75
N GLY A 238 0.52 -7.43 32.57
CA GLY A 238 1.87 -7.97 32.49
C GLY A 238 1.99 -9.46 32.82
N ILE A 239 3.13 -10.05 32.46
CA ILE A 239 3.54 -11.37 32.92
C ILE A 239 3.78 -11.28 34.44
N GLY A 240 3.00 -12.01 35.24
CA GLY A 240 3.19 -12.10 36.69
C GLY A 240 2.64 -10.95 37.54
N GLY A 241 1.71 -10.14 37.02
CA GLY A 241 1.02 -9.12 37.82
C GLY A 241 1.80 -7.82 38.06
N LEU A 242 3.00 -7.67 37.48
CA LEU A 242 3.71 -6.39 37.39
C LEU A 242 3.29 -5.64 36.12
N VAL A 243 2.67 -4.47 36.30
CA VAL A 243 2.34 -3.54 35.21
C VAL A 243 3.64 -2.87 34.73
N SER A 244 4.36 -3.48 33.79
CA SER A 244 5.46 -2.81 33.09
C SER A 244 4.90 -2.11 31.83
N GLY A 245 4.66 -0.81 31.91
CA GLY A 245 4.03 0.01 30.86
C GLY A 245 4.97 0.41 29.71
N GLY A 246 5.69 -0.55 29.13
CA GLY A 246 6.62 -0.33 28.01
C GLY A 246 6.21 -1.06 26.74
N VAL A 247 6.52 -0.46 25.59
CA VAL A 247 6.29 -1.06 24.25
C VAL A 247 7.11 -2.36 24.11
N THR A 248 8.36 -2.34 24.59
CA THR A 248 9.32 -3.45 24.58
C THR A 248 8.79 -4.64 25.38
N ALA A 249 8.30 -4.41 26.60
CA ALA A 249 7.73 -5.47 27.42
C ALA A 249 6.50 -6.09 26.76
N SER A 250 5.65 -5.26 26.14
CA SER A 250 4.48 -5.71 25.39
C SER A 250 4.87 -6.51 24.14
N LEU A 251 5.90 -6.10 23.41
CA LEU A 251 6.43 -6.84 22.25
C LEU A 251 7.00 -8.20 22.66
N ILE A 252 7.74 -8.28 23.77
CA ILE A 252 8.25 -9.54 24.32
C ILE A 252 7.08 -10.47 24.70
N SER A 253 6.10 -9.95 25.43
CA SER A 253 4.89 -10.70 25.81
C SER A 253 4.12 -11.21 24.59
N ARG A 254 3.98 -10.37 23.56
CA ARG A 254 3.38 -10.73 22.27
C ARG A 254 4.15 -11.82 21.54
N SER A 255 5.48 -11.74 21.53
CA SER A 255 6.34 -12.78 20.95
C SER A 255 6.19 -14.12 21.65
N ILE A 256 6.08 -14.14 22.99
CA ILE A 256 5.90 -15.36 23.79
C ILE A 256 4.49 -15.94 23.56
N SER A 257 3.46 -15.09 23.58
CA SER A 257 2.06 -15.49 23.38
C SER A 257 1.71 -15.76 21.92
N LYS A 258 2.64 -15.50 20.99
CA LYS A 258 2.44 -15.53 19.53
C LYS A 258 1.22 -14.71 19.12
N THR A 259 1.04 -13.52 19.68
CA THR A 259 -0.08 -12.63 19.33
C THR A 259 0.42 -11.41 18.55
N ASN A 260 -0.25 -11.07 17.46
CA ASN A 260 0.07 -9.92 16.63
C ASN A 260 -1.15 -9.04 16.41
N SER A 261 -0.93 -7.72 16.41
CA SER A 261 -1.93 -6.75 15.98
C SER A 261 -1.96 -6.70 14.46
N ARG A 262 -3.15 -6.90 13.89
CA ARG A 262 -3.39 -6.96 12.44
C ARG A 262 -4.40 -5.90 12.04
N ASN A 263 -4.29 -5.39 10.81
CA ASN A 263 -5.26 -4.45 10.27
C ASN A 263 -6.52 -5.21 9.88
N LEU A 264 -7.68 -4.72 10.34
CA LEU A 264 -8.94 -5.36 10.04
C LEU A 264 -9.27 -5.33 8.53
N ASP A 265 -8.76 -4.35 7.81
CA ASP A 265 -8.91 -4.19 6.36
C ASP A 265 -8.37 -5.40 5.59
N ASP A 266 -7.31 -6.05 6.10
CA ASP A 266 -6.75 -7.26 5.51
C ASP A 266 -7.80 -8.38 5.48
N PHE A 267 -8.47 -8.60 6.62
CA PHE A 267 -9.50 -9.62 6.75
C PHE A 267 -10.78 -9.27 6.00
N MET A 268 -11.19 -8.00 6.02
CA MET A 268 -12.38 -7.55 5.29
C MET A 268 -12.23 -7.74 3.79
N ALA A 269 -11.02 -7.50 3.24
CA ALA A 269 -10.72 -7.75 1.84
C ALA A 269 -10.68 -9.26 1.52
N ILE A 270 -10.22 -10.09 2.45
CA ILE A 270 -10.23 -11.56 2.32
C ILE A 270 -11.67 -12.11 2.32
N ASP A 271 -12.59 -11.56 3.11
CA ASP A 271 -14.00 -12.00 3.13
C ASP A 271 -14.72 -11.83 1.79
N VAL A 272 -14.27 -10.87 0.98
CA VAL A 272 -14.82 -10.62 -0.36
C VAL A 272 -14.42 -11.72 -1.35
N MET A 273 -13.31 -12.42 -1.10
CA MET A 273 -12.80 -13.43 -2.02
C MET A 273 -13.77 -14.64 -2.06
N PRO A 274 -14.28 -15.03 -3.23
CA PRO A 274 -15.16 -16.18 -3.36
C PRO A 274 -14.45 -17.47 -2.94
N ALA A 275 -15.07 -18.23 -2.04
CA ALA A 275 -14.62 -19.57 -1.68
C ALA A 275 -14.95 -20.56 -2.82
N GLY A 276 -14.11 -20.59 -3.86
CA GLY A 276 -14.18 -21.57 -4.96
C GLY A 276 -13.24 -22.76 -4.72
N PRO A 277 -13.52 -23.98 -5.24
CA PRO A 277 -12.63 -25.15 -5.09
C PRO A 277 -11.22 -24.92 -5.61
N GLU A 278 -11.08 -24.18 -6.71
CA GLU A 278 -9.78 -23.79 -7.27
C GLU A 278 -9.05 -22.77 -6.40
N LEU A 279 -9.80 -21.87 -5.74
CA LEU A 279 -9.23 -20.94 -4.79
C LEU A 279 -8.75 -21.62 -3.52
N VAL A 280 -9.51 -22.58 -3.00
CA VAL A 280 -9.12 -23.37 -1.83
C VAL A 280 -7.85 -24.18 -2.13
N ARG A 281 -7.75 -24.76 -3.34
CA ARG A 281 -6.52 -25.44 -3.78
C ARG A 281 -5.33 -24.48 -3.84
N ARG A 282 -5.49 -23.34 -4.53
CA ARG A 282 -4.43 -22.34 -4.68
C ARG A 282 -4.15 -21.57 -3.39
N GLN A 283 -5.07 -21.52 -2.43
CA GLN A 283 -4.87 -20.86 -1.14
C GLN A 283 -3.77 -21.56 -0.35
N GLN A 284 -3.74 -22.90 -0.36
CA GLN A 284 -2.64 -23.65 0.26
C GLN A 284 -1.30 -23.32 -0.41
N ASP A 285 -1.28 -23.24 -1.74
CA ASP A 285 -0.08 -22.87 -2.50
C ASP A 285 0.36 -21.43 -2.20
N LEU A 286 -0.60 -20.50 -2.07
CA LEU A 286 -0.36 -19.11 -1.71
C LEU A 286 0.20 -18.98 -0.30
N GLU A 287 -0.33 -19.74 0.65
CA GLU A 287 0.16 -19.75 2.02
C GLU A 287 1.59 -20.29 2.09
N VAL A 288 1.89 -21.36 1.36
CA VAL A 288 3.26 -21.90 1.25
C VAL A 288 4.21 -20.91 0.59
N LEU A 289 3.78 -20.30 -0.53
CA LEU A 289 4.56 -19.27 -1.23
C LEU A 289 4.85 -18.07 -0.34
N ALA A 290 3.83 -17.58 0.36
CA ALA A 290 3.95 -16.40 1.19
C ALA A 290 4.73 -16.66 2.48
N ALA A 291 4.63 -17.86 3.08
CA ALA A 291 5.36 -18.23 4.28
C ALA A 291 6.89 -18.33 4.06
N GLY A 292 7.31 -18.75 2.86
CA GLY A 292 8.72 -18.88 2.51
C GLY A 292 9.37 -17.61 1.94
N ALA A 293 8.58 -16.60 1.59
CA ALA A 293 9.02 -15.44 0.81
C ALA A 293 8.97 -14.12 1.60
N THR A 294 9.79 -13.16 1.19
CA THR A 294 9.75 -11.79 1.75
C THR A 294 9.10 -10.79 0.81
N THR A 295 9.36 -10.94 -0.48
CA THR A 295 8.80 -10.13 -1.55
C THR A 295 8.54 -10.97 -2.80
N PHE A 296 7.79 -10.42 -3.74
CA PHE A 296 7.67 -10.95 -5.09
C PHE A 296 7.60 -9.80 -6.10
N THR A 297 7.86 -10.13 -7.37
CA THR A 297 7.66 -9.27 -8.53
C THR A 297 7.19 -10.14 -9.71
N PHE A 298 7.20 -9.61 -10.94
CA PHE A 298 6.79 -10.35 -12.13
C PHE A 298 7.86 -10.30 -13.23
N LYS A 299 7.94 -11.31 -14.10
CA LYS A 299 9.00 -11.47 -15.12
C LYS A 299 9.35 -10.22 -15.96
N ARG A 300 8.36 -9.48 -16.46
CA ARG A 300 8.51 -8.21 -17.22
C ARG A 300 8.23 -6.95 -16.38
N GLY A 301 8.32 -7.05 -15.06
CA GLY A 301 8.04 -5.91 -14.17
C GLY A 301 6.61 -5.86 -13.63
N VAL A 302 6.41 -5.00 -12.63
CA VAL A 302 5.13 -4.80 -11.91
C VAL A 302 4.04 -4.24 -12.83
N ALA A 303 4.40 -3.55 -13.93
CA ALA A 303 3.46 -3.08 -14.93
C ALA A 303 2.62 -4.20 -15.58
N GLN A 304 3.08 -5.45 -15.57
CA GLN A 304 2.28 -6.59 -16.03
C GLN A 304 0.96 -6.74 -15.26
N LEU A 305 0.94 -6.38 -13.97
CA LEU A 305 -0.31 -6.37 -13.20
C LEU A 305 -1.33 -5.39 -13.78
N ILE A 306 -0.85 -4.22 -14.25
CA ILE A 306 -1.68 -3.20 -14.88
C ILE A 306 -2.16 -3.67 -16.26
N GLU A 307 -1.27 -4.22 -17.07
CA GLU A 307 -1.59 -4.78 -18.39
C GLU A 307 -2.70 -5.85 -18.29
N ALA A 308 -2.54 -6.80 -17.36
CA ALA A 308 -3.50 -7.88 -17.17
C ALA A 308 -4.84 -7.37 -16.61
N LEU A 309 -4.83 -6.38 -15.71
CA LEU A 309 -6.04 -5.69 -15.25
C LEU A 309 -6.80 -5.06 -16.42
N ILE A 310 -6.11 -4.30 -17.27
CA ILE A 310 -6.73 -3.65 -18.44
C ILE A 310 -7.36 -4.71 -19.35
N ALA A 311 -6.61 -5.75 -19.71
CA ALA A 311 -7.12 -6.84 -20.55
C ALA A 311 -8.35 -7.53 -19.94
N SER A 312 -8.34 -7.81 -18.62
CA SER A 312 -9.48 -8.39 -17.91
C SER A 312 -10.71 -7.47 -17.90
N LEU A 313 -10.51 -6.16 -17.72
CA LEU A 313 -11.57 -5.17 -17.74
C LEU A 313 -12.19 -4.99 -19.13
N GLU A 314 -11.37 -4.98 -20.18
CA GLU A 314 -11.84 -4.98 -21.58
C GLU A 314 -12.67 -6.22 -21.88
N ALA A 315 -12.16 -7.41 -21.50
CA ALA A 315 -12.84 -8.68 -21.69
C ALA A 315 -14.19 -8.76 -20.94
N SER A 316 -14.37 -8.01 -19.84
CA SER A 316 -15.63 -7.96 -19.10
C SER A 316 -16.78 -7.33 -19.90
N GLY A 317 -16.47 -6.47 -20.88
CA GLY A 317 -17.46 -5.69 -21.65
C GLY A 317 -18.24 -4.64 -20.84
N LYS A 318 -17.97 -4.49 -19.54
CA LYS A 318 -18.67 -3.54 -18.64
C LYS A 318 -17.96 -2.20 -18.47
N VAL A 319 -16.67 -2.13 -18.78
CA VAL A 319 -15.83 -0.94 -18.54
C VAL A 319 -15.67 -0.11 -19.81
N HIS A 320 -15.85 1.20 -19.66
CA HIS A 320 -15.51 2.19 -20.66
C HIS A 320 -14.39 3.08 -20.14
N PHE A 321 -13.21 2.94 -20.72
CA PHE A 321 -12.07 3.80 -20.44
C PHE A 321 -12.27 5.18 -21.08
N ARG A 322 -12.24 6.22 -20.26
CA ARG A 322 -12.32 7.63 -20.66
C ARG A 322 -10.94 8.26 -20.43
N MET A 323 -10.01 7.97 -21.33
CA MET A 323 -8.64 8.51 -21.33
C MET A 323 -8.63 9.99 -21.73
N ASN A 324 -7.59 10.73 -21.37
CA ASN A 324 -7.45 12.17 -21.66
C ASN A 324 -8.71 12.98 -21.30
N THR A 325 -9.44 12.55 -20.27
CA THR A 325 -10.75 13.11 -19.93
C THR A 325 -10.69 13.77 -18.56
N ASP A 326 -10.78 15.09 -18.56
CA ASP A 326 -10.82 15.88 -17.33
C ASP A 326 -12.27 16.05 -16.87
N VAL A 327 -12.57 15.55 -15.66
CA VAL A 327 -13.86 15.79 -15.00
C VAL A 327 -13.89 17.25 -14.54
N LYS A 328 -14.92 17.99 -14.93
CA LYS A 328 -15.00 19.43 -14.68
C LYS A 328 -15.79 19.76 -13.42
N ALA A 329 -16.87 19.04 -13.16
CA ALA A 329 -17.73 19.26 -12.00
C ALA A 329 -18.36 17.94 -11.51
N LEU A 330 -18.59 17.85 -10.21
CA LEU A 330 -19.23 16.74 -9.52
C LEU A 330 -20.05 17.29 -8.36
N SER A 331 -21.34 16.94 -8.31
CA SER A 331 -22.26 17.37 -7.24
C SER A 331 -23.31 16.30 -6.95
N ALA A 332 -23.73 16.21 -5.69
CA ALA A 332 -24.91 15.42 -5.33
C ALA A 332 -26.20 16.10 -5.82
N TRP A 333 -27.18 15.29 -6.19
CA TRP A 333 -28.55 15.76 -6.47
C TRP A 333 -29.32 15.99 -5.16
N GLU A 334 -30.07 17.09 -5.07
CA GLU A 334 -30.92 17.35 -3.90
C GLU A 334 -32.08 16.33 -3.86
N GLY A 335 -32.26 15.66 -2.72
CA GLY A 335 -33.33 14.68 -2.54
C GLY A 335 -33.22 13.40 -3.39
N SER A 336 -32.07 13.17 -4.04
CA SER A 336 -31.84 12.00 -4.91
C SER A 336 -30.56 11.26 -4.49
N SER A 337 -30.55 9.96 -4.75
CA SER A 337 -29.45 9.06 -4.44
C SER A 337 -28.47 8.92 -5.62
N ARG A 338 -28.13 10.03 -6.28
CA ARG A 338 -27.28 10.07 -7.47
C ARG A 338 -26.31 11.24 -7.42
N ILE A 339 -25.23 11.13 -8.19
CA ILE A 339 -24.22 12.16 -8.38
C ILE A 339 -24.25 12.60 -9.84
N ALA A 340 -24.38 13.91 -10.06
CA ALA A 340 -24.19 14.56 -11.35
C ALA A 340 -22.70 14.79 -11.59
N MET A 341 -22.21 14.43 -12.77
CA MET A 341 -20.82 14.63 -13.15
C MET A 341 -20.72 15.24 -14.55
N GLU A 342 -19.97 16.32 -14.68
CA GLU A 342 -19.74 17.04 -15.93
C GLU A 342 -18.34 16.75 -16.49
N TYR A 343 -18.28 16.36 -17.75
CA TYR A 343 -17.03 16.14 -18.48
C TYR A 343 -17.24 16.31 -19.98
N TRP A 344 -16.14 16.41 -20.73
CA TRP A 344 -16.16 16.53 -22.18
C TRP A 344 -16.73 15.28 -22.85
N SER A 345 -17.74 15.44 -23.70
CA SER A 345 -18.30 14.36 -24.50
C SER A 345 -17.85 14.47 -25.95
N ALA A 346 -16.94 13.58 -26.37
CA ALA A 346 -16.50 13.50 -27.77
C ALA A 346 -17.67 13.31 -28.75
N ARG A 347 -18.72 12.57 -28.34
CA ARG A 347 -19.92 12.36 -29.15
C ARG A 347 -20.69 13.65 -29.45
N HIS A 348 -20.69 14.60 -28.51
CA HIS A 348 -21.46 15.83 -28.62
C HIS A 348 -20.61 17.07 -28.93
N GLY A 349 -19.28 16.95 -28.92
CA GLY A 349 -18.37 18.08 -29.13
C GLY A 349 -18.50 19.17 -28.07
N GLN A 350 -18.95 18.82 -26.85
CA GLN A 350 -19.12 19.76 -25.75
C GLN A 350 -19.11 19.05 -24.38
N ASN A 351 -18.98 19.83 -23.31
CA ASN A 351 -19.24 19.33 -21.96
C ASN A 351 -20.72 18.94 -21.81
N LYS A 352 -20.93 17.81 -21.12
CA LYS A 352 -22.25 17.28 -20.78
C LYS A 352 -22.24 16.75 -19.35
N THR A 353 -23.40 16.81 -18.71
CA THR A 353 -23.64 16.22 -17.39
C THR A 353 -24.24 14.83 -17.53
N PHE A 354 -23.71 13.89 -16.75
CA PHE A 354 -24.17 12.50 -16.68
C PHE A 354 -24.41 12.11 -15.22
N ASP A 355 -25.38 11.22 -15.00
CA ASP A 355 -25.74 10.75 -13.66
C ASP A 355 -25.12 9.39 -13.36
N TYR A 356 -24.63 9.26 -12.13
CA TYR A 356 -24.07 8.02 -11.60
C TYR A 356 -24.73 7.68 -10.27
N GLU A 357 -25.00 6.40 -10.04
CA GLU A 357 -25.45 5.93 -8.72
C GLU A 357 -24.32 5.98 -7.70
N TYR A 358 -23.11 5.65 -8.11
CA TYR A 358 -21.92 5.71 -7.26
C TYR A 358 -20.76 6.34 -8.02
N VAL A 359 -20.01 7.20 -7.33
CA VAL A 359 -18.71 7.67 -7.78
C VAL A 359 -17.66 7.21 -6.78
N ILE A 360 -16.66 6.49 -7.27
CA ILE A 360 -15.51 6.08 -6.48
C ILE A 360 -14.33 6.93 -6.94
N SER A 361 -13.85 7.81 -6.06
CA SER A 361 -12.70 8.65 -6.33
C SER A 361 -11.43 7.97 -5.86
N THR A 362 -10.51 7.75 -6.80
CA THR A 362 -9.15 7.24 -6.55
C THR A 362 -8.05 8.22 -6.92
N ILE A 363 -8.44 9.43 -7.34
CA ILE A 363 -7.54 10.56 -7.62
C ILE A 363 -7.10 11.28 -6.33
N PRO A 364 -6.02 12.09 -6.39
CA PRO A 364 -5.58 12.89 -5.26
C PRO A 364 -6.68 13.79 -4.65
N PRO A 365 -6.73 13.98 -3.32
CA PRO A 365 -7.77 14.74 -2.63
C PRO A 365 -7.93 16.17 -3.15
N VAL A 366 -6.84 16.89 -3.42
CA VAL A 366 -6.89 18.26 -3.96
C VAL A 366 -7.49 18.27 -5.37
N ALA A 367 -7.17 17.28 -6.20
CA ALA A 367 -7.75 17.14 -7.53
C ALA A 367 -9.26 16.87 -7.43
N LEU A 368 -9.70 16.01 -6.51
CA LEU A 368 -11.12 15.82 -6.24
C LEU A 368 -11.78 17.12 -5.76
N ALA A 369 -11.18 17.83 -4.80
CA ALA A 369 -11.71 19.08 -4.28
C ALA A 369 -11.95 20.15 -5.36
N ASN A 370 -11.13 20.17 -6.42
CA ASN A 370 -11.28 21.09 -7.55
C ASN A 370 -12.51 20.78 -8.42
N VAL A 371 -12.96 19.52 -8.45
CA VAL A 371 -14.13 19.12 -9.24
C VAL A 371 -15.42 19.08 -8.42
N LEU A 372 -15.37 19.14 -7.09
CA LEU A 372 -16.55 19.18 -6.23
C LEU A 372 -17.24 20.56 -6.27
N ARG A 373 -17.96 20.83 -7.35
CA ARG A 373 -18.70 22.07 -7.64
C ARG A 373 -19.94 21.78 -8.48
N LYS A 374 -20.86 22.76 -8.57
CA LYS A 374 -22.06 22.64 -9.40
C LYS A 374 -21.69 22.69 -10.89
N PRO A 375 -22.21 21.78 -11.74
CA PRO A 375 -22.11 21.87 -13.19
C PRO A 375 -22.71 23.17 -13.75
N GLU A 376 -22.06 23.74 -14.77
CA GLU A 376 -22.42 25.07 -15.32
C GLU A 376 -23.79 25.09 -16.00
N GLN A 377 -24.23 23.97 -16.57
CA GLN A 377 -25.46 23.87 -17.38
C GLN A 377 -26.69 23.34 -16.60
N SER A 378 -26.60 23.15 -15.28
CA SER A 378 -27.70 22.55 -14.52
C SER A 378 -28.65 23.61 -13.96
N GLN A 379 -29.86 23.71 -14.54
CA GLN A 379 -31.00 24.46 -13.98
C GLN A 379 -31.65 23.76 -12.76
N ALA A 380 -31.14 22.60 -12.36
CA ALA A 380 -31.82 21.70 -11.44
C ALA A 380 -31.30 21.79 -9.99
N LYS A 381 -32.12 21.29 -9.06
CA LYS A 381 -31.90 21.27 -7.61
C LYS A 381 -30.68 20.40 -7.23
N LEU A 382 -29.49 21.00 -7.26
CA LEU A 382 -28.24 20.39 -6.80
C LEU A 382 -27.93 20.86 -5.38
N SER A 383 -27.45 19.93 -4.54
CA SER A 383 -27.02 20.23 -3.19
C SER A 383 -25.97 21.35 -3.18
N PRO A 384 -25.95 22.24 -2.17
CA PRO A 384 -24.87 23.19 -2.00
C PRO A 384 -23.53 22.48 -1.85
N VAL A 385 -22.45 23.14 -2.27
CA VAL A 385 -21.10 22.66 -1.97
C VAL A 385 -20.88 22.80 -0.46
N GLY A 386 -20.69 21.67 0.21
CA GLY A 386 -20.49 21.63 1.66
C GLY A 386 -19.02 21.75 2.07
N LEU A 387 -18.68 21.16 3.22
CA LEU A 387 -17.34 21.20 3.80
C LEU A 387 -16.36 20.24 3.11
N THR A 388 -16.85 19.24 2.36
CA THR A 388 -15.99 18.21 1.74
C THR A 388 -14.79 18.77 0.97
N PRO A 389 -14.90 19.77 0.08
CA PRO A 389 -13.75 20.28 -0.66
C PRO A 389 -12.68 20.89 0.25
N SER A 390 -13.09 21.60 1.31
CA SER A 390 -12.16 22.20 2.27
C SER A 390 -11.41 21.12 3.08
N LEU A 391 -12.08 20.03 3.44
CA LEU A 391 -11.46 18.91 4.17
C LEU A 391 -10.51 18.10 3.29
N LEU A 392 -10.83 17.93 2.01
CA LEU A 392 -9.96 17.32 1.01
C LEU A 392 -8.70 18.16 0.77
N ARG A 393 -8.83 19.49 0.72
CA ARG A 393 -7.68 20.40 0.59
C ARG A 393 -6.73 20.37 1.78
N LYS A 394 -7.15 19.88 2.94
CA LYS A 394 -6.25 19.61 4.08
C LYS A 394 -5.38 18.36 3.87
N GLN A 395 -5.59 17.61 2.79
CA GLN A 395 -4.77 16.46 2.38
C GLN A 395 -4.01 16.84 1.10
N ASP A 396 -3.14 17.84 1.21
CA ASP A 396 -2.41 18.45 0.10
C ASP A 396 -0.91 18.14 0.12
N TYR A 397 -0.43 17.39 1.11
CA TYR A 397 0.99 17.09 1.25
C TYR A 397 1.34 15.68 0.74
N ALA A 398 2.03 15.64 -0.38
CA ALA A 398 2.77 14.49 -0.89
C ALA A 398 4.18 14.92 -1.30
N VAL A 399 5.14 14.01 -1.21
CA VAL A 399 6.53 14.31 -1.58
C VAL A 399 6.83 13.88 -3.01
N THR A 400 7.77 14.59 -3.62
CA THR A 400 8.29 14.31 -4.95
C THR A 400 9.56 13.48 -4.86
N VAL A 401 9.67 12.43 -5.67
CA VAL A 401 10.84 11.53 -5.69
C VAL A 401 11.36 11.39 -7.12
N MET A 402 12.68 11.51 -7.31
CA MET A 402 13.33 11.13 -8.55
C MET A 402 13.87 9.71 -8.44
N VAL A 403 13.48 8.86 -9.40
CA VAL A 403 13.97 7.49 -9.51
C VAL A 403 15.02 7.44 -10.62
N VAL A 404 16.25 7.08 -10.28
CA VAL A 404 17.35 6.93 -11.26
C VAL A 404 17.78 5.48 -11.33
N ASN A 405 17.59 4.85 -12.49
CA ASN A 405 17.99 3.49 -12.80
C ASN A 405 19.30 3.49 -13.60
N LEU A 406 20.30 2.77 -13.11
CA LEU A 406 21.62 2.63 -13.74
C LEU A 406 21.90 1.15 -13.96
N TYR A 407 22.42 0.78 -15.13
CA TYR A 407 22.89 -0.56 -15.44
C TYR A 407 24.37 -0.56 -15.81
N TYR A 408 25.08 -1.53 -15.24
CA TYR A 408 26.50 -1.77 -15.44
C TYR A 408 26.69 -3.22 -15.92
N PRO A 409 27.47 -3.45 -16.99
CA PRO A 409 27.72 -4.80 -17.50
C PRO A 409 28.47 -5.70 -16.51
N ASN A 410 29.27 -5.12 -15.59
CA ASN A 410 29.97 -5.87 -14.56
C ASN A 410 28.96 -6.44 -13.53
N PRO A 411 28.82 -7.78 -13.39
CA PRO A 411 27.93 -8.37 -12.41
C PRO A 411 28.46 -8.31 -10.97
N ASN A 412 29.77 -8.10 -10.80
CA ASN A 412 30.45 -8.05 -9.50
C ASN A 412 30.80 -6.60 -9.11
N LEU A 413 29.90 -5.66 -9.40
CA LEU A 413 30.14 -4.23 -9.17
C LEU A 413 30.07 -3.85 -7.68
N LEU A 414 29.24 -4.55 -6.90
CA LEU A 414 28.97 -4.18 -5.51
C LEU A 414 30.19 -4.46 -4.61
N PRO A 415 30.61 -3.50 -3.76
CA PRO A 415 31.71 -3.70 -2.81
C PRO A 415 31.27 -4.45 -1.54
N VAL A 416 30.02 -4.89 -1.47
CA VAL A 416 29.39 -5.57 -0.33
C VAL A 416 28.68 -6.83 -0.80
N GLU A 417 28.35 -7.73 0.13
CA GLU A 417 27.49 -8.87 -0.18
C GLU A 417 26.15 -8.39 -0.76
N ASP A 418 25.69 -9.10 -1.79
CA ASP A 418 24.38 -8.92 -2.42
C ASP A 418 23.26 -8.79 -1.39
N GLY A 419 22.24 -7.99 -1.71
CA GLY A 419 21.18 -7.68 -0.76
C GLY A 419 20.06 -6.89 -1.39
N PHE A 420 19.15 -6.38 -0.56
CA PHE A 420 18.07 -5.53 -1.06
C PHE A 420 18.60 -4.15 -1.47
N GLY A 421 19.61 -3.65 -0.76
CA GLY A 421 20.12 -2.29 -0.88
C GLY A 421 20.32 -1.63 0.48
N TYR A 422 20.49 -0.31 0.47
CA TYR A 422 20.70 0.49 1.66
C TYR A 422 19.82 1.73 1.73
N LEU A 423 19.56 2.17 2.96
CA LEU A 423 18.86 3.43 3.25
C LEU A 423 19.83 4.42 3.89
N ILE A 424 19.56 5.71 3.70
CA ILE A 424 20.38 6.80 4.22
C ILE A 424 19.58 7.48 5.34
N PRO A 425 20.01 7.39 6.62
CA PRO A 425 19.30 8.00 7.73
C PRO A 425 19.49 9.52 7.76
N ARG A 426 18.57 10.22 8.43
CA ARG A 426 18.66 11.69 8.63
C ARG A 426 19.87 12.14 9.45
N SER A 427 20.54 11.22 10.14
CA SER A 427 21.74 11.52 10.94
C SER A 427 23.00 11.67 10.09
N ILE A 428 22.95 11.33 8.81
CA ILE A 428 24.07 11.51 7.90
C ILE A 428 24.25 13.01 7.61
N PRO A 429 25.47 13.56 7.83
CA PRO A 429 25.74 14.96 7.54
C PRO A 429 25.46 15.32 6.08
N TYR A 430 25.06 16.57 5.84
CA TYR A 430 24.75 17.05 4.50
C TYR A 430 25.92 16.87 3.53
N GLU A 431 27.17 17.02 3.98
CA GLU A 431 28.37 16.86 3.15
C GLU A 431 28.53 15.43 2.61
N GLN A 432 27.92 14.44 3.27
CA GLN A 432 27.92 13.05 2.82
C GLN A 432 26.68 12.69 1.99
N ASN A 433 25.63 13.51 1.99
CA ASN A 433 24.42 13.29 1.19
C ASN A 433 23.85 14.61 0.62
N PRO A 434 24.63 15.44 -0.09
CA PRO A 434 24.18 16.73 -0.58
C PRO A 434 23.11 16.61 -1.67
N GLU A 435 23.02 15.44 -2.32
CA GLU A 435 22.02 15.12 -3.32
C GLU A 435 20.64 14.78 -2.72
N CYS A 436 20.53 14.74 -1.39
CA CYS A 436 19.30 14.40 -0.68
C CYS A 436 18.76 13.02 -1.07
N ALA A 437 19.65 12.02 -1.17
CA ALA A 437 19.26 10.66 -1.46
C ALA A 437 18.59 10.00 -0.25
N LEU A 438 17.59 9.16 -0.54
CA LEU A 438 16.84 8.39 0.46
C LEU A 438 17.45 7.00 0.65
N GLY A 439 18.01 6.44 -0.42
CA GLY A 439 18.62 5.12 -0.45
C GLY A 439 18.90 4.61 -1.86
N VAL A 440 19.51 3.43 -1.92
CA VAL A 440 19.84 2.74 -3.17
C VAL A 440 19.39 1.29 -3.07
N ILE A 441 18.69 0.82 -4.10
CA ILE A 441 18.25 -0.56 -4.24
C ILE A 441 19.22 -1.30 -5.15
N PHE A 442 19.66 -2.47 -4.70
CA PHE A 442 20.42 -3.41 -5.53
C PHE A 442 19.41 -4.16 -6.39
N ALA A 443 19.11 -3.59 -7.55
CA ALA A 443 17.97 -3.95 -8.37
C ALA A 443 18.14 -5.33 -9.01
N SER A 444 19.36 -5.73 -9.35
CA SER A 444 19.64 -7.11 -9.82
C SER A 444 19.23 -8.13 -8.76
N SER A 445 19.74 -8.02 -7.53
CA SER A 445 19.46 -9.00 -6.47
C SER A 445 17.99 -9.00 -6.02
N SER A 446 17.32 -7.83 -6.03
CA SER A 446 15.91 -7.72 -5.61
C SER A 446 14.88 -8.11 -6.69
N SER A 447 15.33 -8.40 -7.91
CA SER A 447 14.48 -8.86 -9.03
C SER A 447 14.71 -10.33 -9.42
N VAL A 448 15.35 -11.08 -8.51
CA VAL A 448 15.67 -12.50 -8.65
C VAL A 448 14.98 -13.29 -7.55
N GLY A 449 14.59 -14.52 -7.86
CA GLY A 449 13.92 -15.42 -6.93
C GLY A 449 13.46 -16.70 -7.61
N ASN A 450 12.61 -17.48 -6.96
CA ASN A 450 12.10 -18.73 -7.54
C ASN A 450 10.78 -18.43 -8.27
N GLY A 451 10.33 -19.38 -9.09
CA GLY A 451 8.95 -19.37 -9.57
C GLY A 451 7.96 -19.67 -8.43
N THR A 452 6.72 -20.03 -8.80
CA THR A 452 5.70 -20.43 -7.83
C THR A 452 5.94 -21.81 -7.21
N ASP A 453 6.89 -22.57 -7.74
CA ASP A 453 7.41 -23.77 -7.11
C ASP A 453 8.72 -23.42 -6.38
N PRO A 454 8.79 -23.53 -5.05
CA PRO A 454 10.03 -23.27 -4.30
C PRO A 454 11.21 -24.14 -4.72
N SER A 455 10.98 -25.28 -5.37
CA SER A 455 12.03 -26.18 -5.90
C SER A 455 12.50 -25.81 -7.32
N SER A 456 11.84 -24.86 -7.97
CA SER A 456 12.21 -24.40 -9.31
C SER A 456 13.58 -23.71 -9.34
N SER A 457 14.19 -23.71 -10.52
CA SER A 457 15.38 -22.91 -10.78
C SER A 457 15.11 -21.44 -10.54
N GLU A 458 16.13 -20.73 -10.10
CA GLU A 458 16.10 -19.29 -9.95
C GLU A 458 15.73 -18.60 -11.28
N LEU A 459 14.84 -17.61 -11.17
CA LEU A 459 14.33 -16.76 -12.24
C LEU A 459 14.79 -15.33 -11.98
N SER A 460 15.09 -14.63 -13.07
CA SER A 460 15.45 -13.21 -13.07
C SER A 460 14.48 -12.45 -13.96
N GLN A 461 14.17 -11.20 -13.61
CA GLN A 461 13.55 -10.26 -14.54
C GLN A 461 14.47 -9.94 -15.72
N ASP A 462 15.77 -9.95 -15.49
CA ASP A 462 16.78 -9.61 -16.49
C ASP A 462 17.30 -10.86 -17.18
N SER A 463 17.47 -10.76 -18.49
CA SER A 463 18.16 -11.78 -19.29
C SER A 463 19.64 -11.44 -19.50
N ALA A 464 20.00 -10.15 -19.43
CA ALA A 464 21.39 -9.73 -19.50
C ALA A 464 22.10 -9.88 -18.16
N PRO A 465 23.36 -10.39 -18.11
CA PRO A 465 24.16 -10.37 -16.90
C PRO A 465 24.56 -8.94 -16.54
N GLY A 466 24.71 -8.63 -15.26
CA GLY A 466 25.22 -7.32 -14.81
C GLY A 466 24.57 -6.82 -13.53
N THR A 467 24.95 -5.61 -13.13
CA THR A 467 24.43 -4.95 -11.94
C THR A 467 23.51 -3.79 -12.32
N LYS A 468 22.24 -3.87 -11.89
CA LYS A 468 21.28 -2.78 -11.90
C LYS A 468 21.23 -2.14 -10.51
N LEU A 469 21.29 -0.82 -10.47
CA LEU A 469 21.11 -0.02 -9.26
C LEU A 469 19.96 0.96 -9.47
N THR A 470 19.12 1.14 -8.45
CA THR A 470 18.14 2.22 -8.45
C THR A 470 18.36 3.15 -7.28
N ILE A 471 18.56 4.42 -7.58
CA ILE A 471 18.79 5.47 -6.62
C ILE A 471 17.49 6.26 -6.48
N MET A 472 17.07 6.49 -5.23
CA MET A 472 15.91 7.31 -4.90
C MET A 472 16.39 8.65 -4.33
N LEU A 473 16.07 9.75 -5.02
CA LEU A 473 16.44 11.11 -4.61
C LEU A 473 15.22 11.93 -4.23
N GLY A 474 15.38 12.87 -3.31
CA GLY A 474 14.36 13.84 -2.92
C GLY A 474 13.55 13.41 -1.71
N GLY A 475 12.25 13.21 -1.90
CA GLY A 475 11.32 13.09 -0.79
C GLY A 475 11.12 14.43 -0.09
N HIS A 476 10.89 14.39 1.22
CA HIS A 476 10.69 15.60 2.04
C HIS A 476 11.88 16.57 2.00
N TYR A 477 13.08 16.13 1.63
CA TYR A 477 14.25 17.00 1.48
C TYR A 477 14.12 18.01 0.33
N TRP A 478 13.24 17.73 -0.64
CA TRP A 478 12.93 18.64 -1.74
C TRP A 478 11.65 19.46 -1.49
N ASP A 479 11.12 19.44 -0.26
CA ASP A 479 10.02 20.33 0.10
C ASP A 479 10.41 21.79 -0.15
N GLY A 480 9.58 22.51 -0.90
CA GLY A 480 9.83 23.91 -1.28
C GLY A 480 10.71 24.11 -2.50
N PHE A 481 11.19 23.04 -3.16
CA PHE A 481 11.90 23.19 -4.44
C PHE A 481 10.94 23.65 -5.54
N GLU A 482 11.35 24.68 -6.29
CA GLU A 482 10.60 25.20 -7.44
C GLU A 482 10.89 24.38 -8.71
N GLU A 483 12.15 23.96 -8.87
CA GLU A 483 12.64 23.17 -9.99
C GLU A 483 13.31 21.89 -9.51
N TYR A 484 13.21 20.84 -10.32
CA TYR A 484 13.78 19.53 -10.03
C TYR A 484 14.90 19.21 -11.02
N PRO A 485 15.90 18.39 -10.62
CA PRO A 485 16.96 17.95 -11.52
C PRO A 485 16.40 17.33 -12.80
N ASP A 486 16.97 17.72 -13.94
CA ASP A 486 16.72 17.05 -15.22
C ASP A 486 17.38 15.66 -15.27
N HIS A 487 17.30 14.99 -16.42
CA HIS A 487 17.84 13.65 -16.58
C HIS A 487 19.34 13.57 -16.29
N ASP A 488 20.14 14.42 -16.94
CA ASP A 488 21.59 14.36 -16.87
C ASP A 488 22.09 14.77 -15.47
N THR A 489 21.45 15.77 -14.86
CA THR A 489 21.75 16.19 -13.49
C THR A 489 21.41 15.08 -12.50
N ALA A 490 20.25 14.44 -12.61
CA ALA A 490 19.87 13.33 -11.73
C ALA A 490 20.81 12.12 -11.88
N VAL A 491 21.25 11.80 -13.10
CA VAL A 491 22.22 10.73 -13.35
C VAL A 491 23.58 11.07 -12.74
N LYS A 492 24.04 12.31 -12.88
CA LYS A 492 25.27 12.78 -12.23
C LYS A 492 25.17 12.65 -10.71
N MET A 493 24.09 13.16 -10.10
CA MET A 493 23.83 13.04 -8.66
C MET A 493 23.87 11.57 -8.20
N ALA A 494 23.17 10.68 -8.92
CA ALA A 494 23.18 9.24 -8.62
C ALA A 494 24.60 8.66 -8.64
N ARG A 495 25.41 8.99 -9.65
CA ARG A 495 26.81 8.52 -9.74
C ARG A 495 27.69 9.09 -8.63
N ASP A 496 27.51 10.36 -8.27
CA ASP A 496 28.27 10.99 -7.18
C ASP A 496 27.98 10.30 -5.83
N ILE A 497 26.72 9.93 -5.56
CA ILE A 497 26.33 9.14 -4.39
C ILE A 497 26.99 7.75 -4.40
N LEU A 498 26.90 7.03 -5.53
CA LEU A 498 27.48 5.69 -5.65
C LEU A 498 29.01 5.71 -5.46
N LYS A 499 29.68 6.72 -6.02
CA LYS A 499 31.10 6.94 -5.81
C LYS A 499 31.40 7.21 -4.34
N ARG A 500 30.63 8.08 -3.68
CA ARG A 500 30.87 8.45 -2.28
C ARG A 500 30.61 7.30 -1.30
N HIS A 501 29.50 6.57 -1.48
CA HIS A 501 29.05 5.57 -0.50
C HIS A 501 29.62 4.18 -0.75
N MET A 502 29.95 3.86 -2.01
CA MET A 502 30.35 2.50 -2.43
C MET A 502 31.61 2.49 -3.30
N ASN A 503 32.25 3.63 -3.54
CA ASN A 503 33.44 3.74 -4.40
C ASN A 503 33.26 3.16 -5.82
N ILE A 504 32.01 3.15 -6.32
CA ILE A 504 31.72 2.74 -7.70
C ILE A 504 32.05 3.93 -8.61
N THR A 505 33.05 3.76 -9.46
CA THR A 505 33.54 4.81 -10.38
C THR A 505 33.28 4.50 -11.85
N ASP A 506 32.90 3.26 -12.15
CA ASP A 506 32.48 2.78 -13.45
C ASP A 506 31.39 3.70 -14.05
N ALA A 507 31.37 3.79 -15.38
CA ALA A 507 30.28 4.45 -16.09
C ALA A 507 29.17 3.43 -16.37
N PRO A 508 27.89 3.76 -16.10
CA PRO A 508 26.79 2.90 -16.50
C PRO A 508 26.64 2.91 -18.03
N THR A 509 26.36 1.75 -18.63
CA THR A 509 26.08 1.63 -20.07
C THR A 509 24.68 2.16 -20.39
N VAL A 510 23.76 2.07 -19.43
CA VAL A 510 22.41 2.63 -19.55
C VAL A 510 22.05 3.39 -18.28
N ALA A 511 21.53 4.59 -18.46
CA ALA A 511 20.91 5.38 -17.42
C ALA A 511 19.49 5.80 -17.83
N ARG A 512 18.55 5.77 -16.89
CA ARG A 512 17.18 6.27 -17.05
C ARG A 512 16.75 6.98 -15.77
N SER A 513 16.06 8.10 -15.89
CA SER A 513 15.44 8.75 -14.73
C SER A 513 13.98 9.10 -14.98
N ARG A 514 13.19 9.13 -13.90
CA ARG A 514 11.80 9.58 -13.90
C ARG A 514 11.51 10.34 -12.62
N LEU A 515 10.98 11.55 -12.78
CA LEU A 515 10.46 12.35 -11.67
C LEU A 515 9.02 11.92 -11.36
N GLN A 516 8.78 11.53 -10.13
CA GLN A 516 7.46 11.20 -9.60
C GLN A 516 7.00 12.35 -8.71
N LYS A 517 6.33 13.33 -9.33
CA LYS A 517 5.86 14.54 -8.65
C LYS A 517 4.65 14.25 -7.77
N ASP A 518 4.66 14.72 -6.52
CA ASP A 518 3.57 14.58 -5.56
C ASP A 518 3.08 13.12 -5.41
N ALA A 519 4.03 12.18 -5.41
CA ALA A 519 3.75 10.76 -5.62
C ALA A 519 3.40 10.00 -4.33
N ILE A 520 4.03 10.38 -3.21
CA ILE A 520 3.89 9.66 -1.93
C ILE A 520 3.22 10.57 -0.90
N PRO A 521 1.92 10.35 -0.60
CA PRO A 521 1.20 11.10 0.42
C PRO A 521 1.83 10.98 1.80
N GLN A 522 1.86 12.08 2.54
CA GLN A 522 2.47 12.16 3.87
C GLN A 522 1.39 12.18 4.94
N TYR A 523 1.31 11.12 5.74
CA TYR A 523 0.35 11.01 6.84
C TYR A 523 0.86 11.76 8.06
N THR A 524 0.67 13.07 8.08
CA THR A 524 1.13 13.94 9.17
C THR A 524 0.29 13.81 10.44
N VAL A 525 0.81 14.27 11.58
CA VAL A 525 0.11 14.29 12.87
C VAL A 525 -1.35 14.74 12.72
N GLY A 526 -2.29 13.98 13.30
CA GLY A 526 -3.73 14.19 13.21
C GLY A 526 -4.40 13.58 11.96
N HIS A 527 -3.67 12.78 11.16
CA HIS A 527 -4.20 12.18 9.92
C HIS A 527 -5.49 11.37 10.15
N LEU A 528 -5.53 10.48 11.15
CA LEU A 528 -6.72 9.66 11.42
C LEU A 528 -7.97 10.49 11.72
N ASP A 529 -7.84 11.58 12.48
CA ASP A 529 -8.96 12.47 12.80
C ASP A 529 -9.46 13.22 11.56
N ARG A 530 -8.52 13.66 10.70
CA ARG A 530 -8.86 14.24 9.39
C ARG A 530 -9.60 13.22 8.54
N MET A 531 -9.14 11.96 8.48
CA MET A 531 -9.82 10.88 7.73
C MET A 531 -11.21 10.57 8.29
N TYR A 532 -11.38 10.57 9.61
CA TYR A 532 -12.66 10.34 10.27
C TYR A 532 -13.66 11.46 9.95
N THR A 533 -13.22 12.71 10.09
CA THR A 533 -14.03 13.90 9.82
C THR A 533 -14.40 14.00 8.34
N LEU A 534 -13.44 13.82 7.44
CA LEU A 534 -13.66 13.79 6.00
C LEU A 534 -14.65 12.70 5.61
N SER A 535 -14.43 11.46 6.07
CA SER A 535 -15.29 10.34 5.71
C SER A 535 -16.74 10.54 6.16
N ASN A 536 -16.96 11.01 7.39
CA ASN A 536 -18.30 11.28 7.90
C ASN A 536 -18.99 12.42 7.15
N THR A 537 -18.25 13.45 6.77
CA THR A 537 -18.75 14.59 6.00
C THR A 537 -19.16 14.14 4.59
N VAL A 538 -18.31 13.40 3.89
CA VAL A 538 -18.61 12.85 2.55
C VAL A 538 -19.86 11.97 2.58
N ARG A 539 -19.96 11.07 3.56
CA ARG A 539 -21.15 10.21 3.74
C ARG A 539 -22.43 11.04 3.85
N LYS A 540 -22.40 12.13 4.62
CA LYS A 540 -23.55 13.01 4.84
C LYS A 540 -23.89 13.82 3.59
N GLU A 541 -22.91 14.50 3.01
CA GLU A 541 -23.11 15.44 1.89
C GLU A 541 -23.44 14.75 0.56
N TYR A 542 -22.97 13.53 0.37
CA TYR A 542 -23.18 12.75 -0.86
C TYR A 542 -24.08 11.54 -0.65
N HIS A 543 -24.80 11.46 0.48
CA HIS A 543 -25.76 10.38 0.79
C HIS A 543 -25.17 8.97 0.57
N ASN A 544 -23.93 8.78 1.05
CA ASN A 544 -23.10 7.59 0.86
C ASN A 544 -22.77 7.20 -0.60
N ARG A 545 -23.02 8.06 -1.59
CA ARG A 545 -22.79 7.78 -3.02
C ARG A 545 -21.40 8.15 -3.54
N LEU A 546 -20.65 8.96 -2.78
CA LEU A 546 -19.25 9.26 -3.04
C LEU A 546 -18.38 8.41 -2.11
N ILE A 547 -17.51 7.59 -2.70
CA ILE A 547 -16.55 6.73 -2.00
C ILE A 547 -15.14 7.25 -2.28
N LEU A 548 -14.29 7.28 -1.26
CA LEU A 548 -12.90 7.70 -1.34
C LEU A 548 -12.00 6.48 -1.11
N ALA A 549 -11.07 6.24 -2.03
CA ALA A 549 -10.09 5.17 -1.94
C ALA A 549 -8.76 5.61 -2.58
N GLY A 550 -7.64 5.00 -2.20
CA GLY A 550 -6.33 5.29 -2.77
C GLY A 550 -5.26 5.56 -1.70
N ASN A 551 -4.05 5.83 -2.16
CA ASN A 551 -2.87 5.96 -1.32
C ASN A 551 -2.84 7.20 -0.40
N TRP A 552 -3.88 8.04 -0.43
CA TRP A 552 -4.00 9.25 0.41
C TRP A 552 -4.74 9.00 1.74
N TYR A 553 -5.42 7.86 1.88
CA TYR A 553 -6.32 7.62 3.00
C TYR A 553 -5.75 6.60 3.99
N ASN A 554 -5.71 5.31 3.60
CA ASN A 554 -5.37 4.21 4.49
C ASN A 554 -4.29 3.29 3.88
N GLY A 555 -3.05 3.76 3.89
CA GLY A 555 -1.85 3.04 3.44
C GLY A 555 -1.40 3.40 2.02
N VAL A 556 -0.08 3.42 1.81
CA VAL A 556 0.55 3.88 0.55
C VAL A 556 1.04 2.74 -0.35
N SER A 557 1.07 1.50 0.15
CA SER A 557 1.60 0.37 -0.62
C SER A 557 0.64 -0.06 -1.72
N VAL A 558 1.17 -0.75 -2.74
CA VAL A 558 0.34 -1.37 -3.80
C VAL A 558 -0.70 -2.32 -3.20
N GLY A 559 -0.33 -3.10 -2.19
CA GLY A 559 -1.25 -4.01 -1.50
C GLY A 559 -2.38 -3.26 -0.78
N ASP A 560 -2.07 -2.14 -0.12
CA ASP A 560 -3.09 -1.27 0.50
C ASP A 560 -4.02 -0.66 -0.55
N CYS A 561 -3.46 -0.21 -1.67
CA CYS A 561 -4.20 0.34 -2.79
C CYS A 561 -5.18 -0.67 -3.41
N VAL A 562 -4.76 -1.94 -3.56
CA VAL A 562 -5.62 -3.05 -4.02
C VAL A 562 -6.72 -3.33 -3.00
N LYS A 563 -6.39 -3.45 -1.71
CA LYS A 563 -7.39 -3.64 -0.64
C LYS A 563 -8.44 -2.54 -0.66
N GLN A 564 -8.03 -1.27 -0.70
CA GLN A 564 -8.96 -0.15 -0.76
C GLN A 564 -9.83 -0.18 -2.03
N GLY A 565 -9.27 -0.63 -3.16
CA GLY A 565 -10.04 -0.83 -4.40
C GLY A 565 -11.15 -1.87 -4.24
N ILE A 566 -10.83 -3.01 -3.63
CA ILE A 566 -11.79 -4.08 -3.31
C ILE A 566 -12.86 -3.59 -2.32
N LEU A 567 -12.44 -2.97 -1.22
CA LEU A 567 -13.34 -2.51 -0.14
C LEU A 567 -14.31 -1.42 -0.62
N SER A 568 -13.84 -0.49 -1.45
CA SER A 568 -14.67 0.58 -2.01
C SER A 568 -15.74 0.05 -2.96
N ALA A 569 -15.38 -0.91 -3.80
CA ALA A 569 -16.30 -1.55 -4.75
C ALA A 569 -17.30 -2.53 -4.11
N THR A 570 -17.12 -2.89 -2.83
CA THR A 570 -17.93 -3.92 -2.15
C THR A 570 -18.76 -3.32 -1.02
N TYR A 571 -18.10 -2.97 0.08
CA TYR A 571 -18.76 -2.39 1.25
C TYR A 571 -19.05 -0.91 1.05
N GLY A 572 -18.17 -0.20 0.33
CA GLY A 572 -18.33 1.24 0.05
C GLY A 572 -19.60 1.57 -0.71
N ILE A 573 -20.06 0.69 -1.61
CA ILE A 573 -21.34 0.85 -2.33
C ILE A 573 -22.55 0.30 -1.57
N GLY A 574 -22.36 -0.31 -0.39
CA GLY A 574 -23.44 -0.76 0.49
C GLY A 574 -24.23 -1.97 -0.03
N ARG A 575 -23.76 -2.63 -1.09
CA ARG A 575 -24.43 -3.81 -1.69
C ARG A 575 -23.97 -5.13 -1.08
N ASN A 576 -22.82 -5.12 -0.41
CA ASN A 576 -22.32 -6.26 0.36
C ASN A 576 -22.28 -5.89 1.84
N LYS A 577 -22.55 -6.87 2.70
CA LYS A 577 -22.39 -6.78 4.16
C LYS A 577 -21.32 -7.77 4.60
N LEU A 578 -20.67 -7.46 5.71
CA LEU A 578 -19.74 -8.40 6.35
C LEU A 578 -20.45 -9.69 6.73
N ASN A 579 -19.77 -10.82 6.56
CA ASN A 579 -20.32 -12.12 6.92
C ASN A 579 -20.42 -12.29 8.45
N ASP A 580 -21.56 -12.83 8.92
CA ASP A 580 -21.89 -13.03 10.33
C ASP A 580 -21.38 -14.39 10.88
N GLU A 581 -20.98 -15.32 10.00
CA GLU A 581 -20.48 -16.64 10.38
C GLU A 581 -19.09 -16.55 11.04
N PRO A 582 -18.92 -16.98 12.30
CA PRO A 582 -17.64 -16.93 12.98
C PRO A 582 -16.55 -17.72 12.25
N SER A 583 -15.37 -17.11 12.09
CA SER A 583 -14.19 -17.73 11.49
C SER A 583 -12.92 -17.01 11.95
N PRO A 584 -11.76 -17.69 12.04
CA PRO A 584 -10.46 -17.04 12.27
C PRO A 584 -10.14 -15.94 11.24
N TRP A 585 -10.70 -16.05 10.03
CA TRP A 585 -10.58 -15.07 8.96
C TRP A 585 -11.63 -13.94 9.02
N ARG A 586 -12.54 -14.00 10.01
CA ARG A 586 -13.63 -13.04 10.22
C ARG A 586 -13.60 -12.45 11.63
N PRO A 587 -12.48 -11.83 12.05
CA PRO A 587 -12.32 -11.35 13.41
C PRO A 587 -13.32 -10.27 13.82
N TRP A 588 -13.98 -9.58 12.88
CA TRP A 588 -15.00 -8.58 13.21
C TRP A 588 -16.20 -9.17 13.97
N THR A 589 -16.46 -10.48 13.89
CA THR A 589 -17.60 -11.10 14.59
C THR A 589 -17.48 -11.04 16.12
N SER A 590 -16.28 -10.76 16.66
CA SER A 590 -16.08 -10.52 18.09
C SER A 590 -16.28 -9.05 18.51
N PHE A 591 -16.64 -8.16 17.58
CA PHE A 591 -16.84 -6.74 17.80
C PHE A 591 -18.28 -6.34 17.47
N ASP A 592 -18.69 -5.13 17.84
CA ASP A 592 -19.98 -4.55 17.43
C ASP A 592 -19.93 -4.02 15.98
N TYR A 593 -19.56 -4.89 15.03
CA TYR A 593 -19.33 -4.51 13.64
C TYR A 593 -20.60 -4.09 12.89
N ARG A 594 -21.78 -4.48 13.39
CA ARG A 594 -23.07 -4.09 12.82
C ARG A 594 -23.32 -2.58 12.89
N ARG A 595 -22.64 -1.87 13.80
CA ARG A 595 -22.69 -0.40 13.88
C ARG A 595 -21.66 0.29 12.98
N TRP A 596 -20.81 -0.44 12.28
CA TRP A 596 -19.81 0.18 11.43
C TRP A 596 -20.43 0.76 10.17
N ARG A 597 -20.10 2.03 9.91
CA ARG A 597 -20.53 2.76 8.71
C ARG A 597 -19.53 2.50 7.60
N LEU A 598 -19.80 1.48 6.77
CA LEU A 598 -18.92 1.10 5.66
C LEU A 598 -19.31 1.73 4.31
N GLU A 599 -20.59 2.05 4.10
CA GLU A 599 -21.08 2.67 2.87
C GLU A 599 -20.64 4.15 2.79
N GLY A 600 -20.16 4.59 1.62
CA GLY A 600 -19.71 5.96 1.37
C GLY A 600 -18.42 6.35 2.11
N GLY A 601 -17.87 7.50 1.73
CA GLY A 601 -16.66 8.06 2.34
C GLY A 601 -15.46 7.11 2.22
N ILE A 602 -14.62 7.07 3.25
CA ILE A 602 -13.50 6.13 3.37
C ILE A 602 -14.02 4.91 4.14
N VAL A 603 -14.13 3.77 3.45
CA VAL A 603 -14.77 2.53 3.98
C VAL A 603 -14.25 2.16 5.36
N THR A 604 -12.93 2.22 5.54
CA THR A 604 -12.25 1.76 6.75
C THR A 604 -11.84 2.92 7.65
N SER A 605 -12.63 3.99 7.66
CA SER A 605 -12.50 5.11 8.58
C SER A 605 -13.56 5.05 9.70
N PRO A 606 -13.17 4.95 11.00
CA PRO A 606 -11.78 4.91 11.51
C PRO A 606 -11.08 3.57 11.21
N VAL A 607 -9.75 3.59 11.14
CA VAL A 607 -8.92 2.39 10.97
C VAL A 607 -9.07 1.51 12.20
N ARG A 608 -9.16 0.19 12.00
CA ARG A 608 -9.39 -0.79 13.07
C ARG A 608 -8.26 -1.80 13.11
N LEU A 609 -7.80 -2.09 14.33
CA LEU A 609 -6.80 -3.12 14.60
C LEU A 609 -7.44 -4.24 15.43
N VAL A 610 -7.00 -5.47 15.19
CA VAL A 610 -7.39 -6.63 15.98
C VAL A 610 -6.16 -7.44 16.39
N ASP A 611 -6.14 -7.90 17.62
CA ASP A 611 -5.14 -8.83 18.10
C ASP A 611 -5.56 -10.27 17.78
N SER A 612 -4.65 -11.03 17.19
CA SER A 612 -4.89 -12.42 16.78
C SER A 612 -3.66 -13.28 17.05
N LYS A 613 -3.86 -14.58 17.34
CA LYS A 613 -2.76 -15.55 17.44
C LYS A 613 -2.19 -15.80 16.04
N ILE A 614 -0.85 -15.88 15.96
CA ILE A 614 -0.09 -16.16 14.73
C ILE A 614 -0.34 -17.58 14.28
#